data_AF-A0A7C3BTU0-F1
#
_entry.id   AF-A0A7C3BTU0-F1
#
_cell.length_a   1.000
_cell.length_b   1.000
_cell.length_c   1.000
_cell.angle_alpha   90.00
_cell.angle_beta   90.00
_cell.angle_gamma   90.00
#
_symmetry.space_group_name_H-M   'P 1'
#
loop_
_entity.id
_entity.type
_entity.pdbx_description
1 polymer ?
#
loop_
_entity_poly.entity_id
_entity_poly.type
_entity_poly.pdbx_seq_one_letter_code
_entity_poly.pdbx_strand_id
1 'polypeptide(L)'
;MKKTKEIVTSKDYQQQRKDTRFPEKANEFLCSSMLYDGSGSYAKAAQYCVYPIWICDDRGHNEKSVELRGKVVGLIDEATRRDQPLQCSPQGGEDILLIDLLRRSGRFDEANNRCDSAISSKISTYPQMKKGLVLSENLKTQLVRFEKELVEENDSLRRSYFEVKGK
;
A
#
# COMPACT_ATOMS: atom_id res chain seq x y z
N MET A 1 -16.79 11.46 14.04
CA MET A 1 -15.94 10.49 14.78
C MET A 1 -16.86 9.63 15.62
N LYS A 2 -16.65 8.31 15.63
CA LYS A 2 -17.41 7.36 16.46
C LYS A 2 -16.75 7.18 17.81
N LYS A 3 -17.52 6.86 18.85
CA LYS A 3 -16.94 6.49 20.15
C LYS A 3 -16.33 5.10 20.06
N THR A 4 -15.21 4.85 20.76
CA THR A 4 -14.53 3.53 20.78
C THR A 4 -15.50 2.38 21.09
N LYS A 5 -16.41 2.57 22.06
CA LYS A 5 -17.42 1.56 22.41
C LYS A 5 -18.30 1.18 21.21
N GLU A 6 -18.74 2.16 20.41
CA GLU A 6 -19.57 1.93 19.23
C GLU A 6 -18.83 1.13 18.15
N ILE A 7 -17.54 1.42 17.96
CA ILE A 7 -16.70 0.71 16.98
C ILE A 7 -16.50 -0.74 17.43
N VAL A 8 -16.09 -0.97 18.69
CA VAL A 8 -15.83 -2.32 19.21
C VAL A 8 -17.09 -3.19 19.20
N THR A 9 -18.27 -2.61 19.47
CA THR A 9 -19.54 -3.35 19.41
C THR A 9 -20.11 -3.52 18.00
N SER A 10 -19.52 -2.89 16.98
CA SER A 10 -20.01 -2.97 15.61
C SER A 10 -19.86 -4.39 15.03
N LYS A 11 -20.76 -4.74 14.10
CA LYS A 11 -20.72 -6.03 13.40
C LYS A 11 -19.38 -6.22 12.66
N ASP A 12 -18.94 -5.20 11.93
CA ASP A 12 -17.71 -5.24 11.14
C ASP A 12 -16.49 -5.51 12.02
N TYR A 13 -16.38 -4.84 13.18
CA TYR A 13 -15.26 -5.05 14.10
C TYR A 13 -15.27 -6.48 14.67
N GLN A 14 -16.43 -6.97 15.10
CA GLN A 14 -16.57 -8.31 15.63
C GLN A 14 -16.30 -9.39 14.58
N GLN A 15 -16.68 -9.13 13.33
CA GLN A 15 -16.38 -10.00 12.20
C GLN A 15 -14.88 -10.03 11.91
N GLN A 16 -14.23 -8.87 11.78
CA GLN A 16 -12.79 -8.80 11.55
C GLN A 16 -12.00 -9.52 12.66
N ARG A 17 -12.36 -9.28 13.93
CA ARG A 17 -11.69 -9.91 15.08
C ARG A 17 -11.70 -11.43 15.03
N LYS A 18 -12.75 -12.02 14.44
CA LYS A 18 -12.97 -13.48 14.37
C LYS A 18 -12.68 -14.06 12.98
N ASP A 19 -12.16 -13.25 12.06
CA ASP A 19 -11.96 -13.66 10.68
C ASP A 19 -10.75 -14.60 10.55
N THR A 20 -11.03 -15.90 10.40
CA THR A 20 -10.00 -16.95 10.31
C THR A 20 -9.22 -16.92 9.00
N ARG A 21 -9.62 -16.11 8.02
CA ARG A 21 -8.85 -15.89 6.78
C ARG A 21 -7.57 -15.10 7.04
N PHE A 22 -7.49 -14.41 8.18
CA PHE A 22 -6.31 -13.68 8.63
C PHE A 22 -5.68 -14.39 9.84
N PRO A 23 -4.34 -14.36 9.94
CA PRO A 23 -3.65 -14.68 11.18
C PRO A 23 -4.19 -13.87 12.37
N GLU A 24 -4.26 -14.47 13.56
CA GLU A 24 -4.74 -13.79 14.78
C GLU A 24 -4.05 -12.44 15.00
N LYS A 25 -2.71 -12.42 14.84
CA LYS A 25 -1.93 -11.19 14.98
C LYS A 25 -2.30 -10.12 13.93
N ALA A 26 -2.60 -10.53 12.71
CA ALA A 26 -3.08 -9.60 11.68
C ALA A 26 -4.45 -9.01 12.06
N ASN A 27 -5.36 -9.81 12.62
CA ASN A 27 -6.65 -9.32 13.11
C ASN A 27 -6.52 -8.28 14.22
N GLU A 28 -5.58 -8.43 15.16
CA GLU A 28 -5.33 -7.42 16.21
C GLU A 28 -4.96 -6.05 15.60
N PHE A 29 -4.07 -6.05 14.61
CA PHE A 29 -3.67 -4.84 13.91
C PHE A 29 -4.82 -4.27 13.05
N LEU A 30 -5.61 -5.11 12.36
CA LEU A 30 -6.77 -4.66 11.59
C LEU A 30 -7.85 -4.04 12.48
N CYS A 31 -8.16 -4.66 13.61
CA CYS A 31 -9.06 -4.09 14.61
C CYS A 31 -8.52 -2.75 15.16
N SER A 32 -7.22 -2.63 15.40
CA SER A 32 -6.61 -1.37 15.81
C SER A 32 -6.73 -0.29 14.72
N SER A 33 -6.51 -0.65 13.46
CA SER A 33 -6.73 0.23 12.31
C SER A 33 -8.17 0.75 12.25
N MET A 34 -9.17 -0.13 12.46
CA MET A 34 -10.58 0.26 12.49
C MET A 34 -10.92 1.25 13.62
N LEU A 35 -10.27 1.13 14.77
CA LEU A 35 -10.44 2.07 15.88
C LEU A 35 -9.92 3.46 15.51
N TYR A 36 -8.71 3.53 14.94
CA TYR A 36 -8.13 4.79 14.49
C TYR A 36 -8.90 5.43 13.35
N ASP A 37 -9.36 4.63 12.38
CA ASP A 37 -10.20 5.08 11.27
C ASP A 37 -11.52 5.68 11.80
N GLY A 38 -12.23 4.95 12.66
CA GLY A 38 -13.48 5.43 13.26
C GLY A 38 -13.30 6.67 14.16
N SER A 39 -12.10 6.88 14.72
CA SER A 39 -11.73 8.10 15.45
C SER A 39 -11.16 9.20 14.55
N GLY A 40 -11.15 9.03 13.22
CA GLY A 40 -10.66 10.03 12.27
C GLY A 40 -9.15 10.20 12.22
N SER A 41 -8.38 9.26 12.79
CA SER A 41 -6.91 9.23 12.76
C SER A 41 -6.41 8.33 11.62
N TYR A 42 -6.65 8.76 10.38
CA TYR A 42 -6.38 7.98 9.17
C TYR A 42 -4.89 7.64 9.00
N ALA A 43 -3.98 8.53 9.39
CA ALA A 43 -2.55 8.24 9.33
C ALA A 43 -2.16 7.05 10.23
N LYS A 44 -2.72 6.99 11.45
CA LYS A 44 -2.53 5.84 12.35
C LYS A 44 -3.26 4.61 11.84
N ALA A 45 -4.46 4.78 11.28
CA ALA A 45 -5.20 3.68 10.70
C ALA A 45 -4.40 3.01 9.56
N ALA A 46 -3.80 3.79 8.67
CA ALA A 46 -2.92 3.33 7.60
C ALA A 46 -1.72 2.56 8.18
N GLN A 47 -1.01 3.14 9.16
CA GLN A 47 0.13 2.51 9.82
C GLN A 47 -0.21 1.13 10.37
N TYR A 48 -1.30 1.02 11.12
CA TYR A 48 -1.73 -0.26 11.69
C TYR A 48 -2.22 -1.25 10.63
N CYS A 49 -2.69 -0.77 9.48
CA CYS A 49 -3.14 -1.62 8.38
C CYS A 49 -1.98 -2.14 7.51
N VAL A 50 -0.76 -1.60 7.64
CA VAL A 50 0.44 -2.10 6.94
C VAL A 50 0.93 -3.42 7.54
N TYR A 51 0.97 -3.57 8.87
CA TYR A 51 1.48 -4.80 9.50
C TYR A 51 0.73 -6.08 9.06
N PRO A 52 -0.61 -6.10 8.95
CA PRO A 52 -1.36 -7.22 8.38
C PRO A 52 -0.91 -7.64 6.99
N ILE A 53 -0.49 -6.70 6.13
CA ILE A 53 0.01 -7.00 4.77
C ILE A 53 1.28 -7.84 4.86
N TRP A 54 2.26 -7.40 5.66
CA TRP A 54 3.51 -8.12 5.83
C TRP A 54 3.29 -9.49 6.47
N ILE A 55 2.42 -9.57 7.49
CA ILE A 55 2.06 -10.85 8.12
C ILE A 55 1.40 -11.81 7.12
N CYS A 56 0.55 -11.31 6.22
CA CYS A 56 -0.08 -12.14 5.18
C CYS A 56 0.92 -12.57 4.11
N ASP A 57 1.82 -11.67 3.70
CA ASP A 57 2.89 -11.96 2.73
C ASP A 57 3.82 -13.06 3.24
N ASP A 58 4.27 -12.97 4.49
CA ASP A 58 5.16 -13.95 5.12
C ASP A 58 4.52 -15.34 5.24
N ARG A 59 3.19 -15.40 5.27
CA ARG A 59 2.42 -16.66 5.33
C ARG A 59 1.89 -17.14 3.98
N GLY A 60 2.19 -16.43 2.90
CA GLY A 60 1.72 -16.77 1.54
C GLY A 60 0.24 -16.49 1.28
N HIS A 61 -0.43 -15.69 2.11
CA HIS A 61 -1.84 -15.30 1.95
C HIS A 61 -2.00 -14.12 0.96
N ASN A 62 -1.48 -14.31 -0.27
CA ASN A 62 -1.28 -13.22 -1.24
C ASN A 62 -2.55 -12.46 -1.63
N GLU A 63 -3.69 -13.14 -1.77
CA GLU A 63 -4.97 -12.50 -2.11
C GLU A 63 -5.41 -11.49 -1.05
N LYS A 64 -5.22 -11.83 0.23
CA LYS A 64 -5.55 -10.93 1.35
C LYS A 64 -4.58 -9.77 1.46
N SER A 65 -3.30 -9.98 1.18
CA SER A 65 -2.35 -8.90 1.09
C SER A 65 -2.74 -7.87 0.02
N VAL A 66 -3.23 -8.31 -1.14
CA VAL A 66 -3.68 -7.40 -2.22
C VAL A 66 -4.87 -6.55 -1.76
N GLU A 67 -5.89 -7.18 -1.16
CA GLU A 67 -7.07 -6.47 -0.61
C GLU A 67 -6.65 -5.40 0.42
N LEU A 68 -5.73 -5.77 1.32
CA LEU A 68 -5.24 -4.88 2.36
C LEU A 68 -4.40 -3.72 1.82
N ARG A 69 -3.59 -3.92 0.78
CA ARG A 69 -2.83 -2.84 0.15
C ARG A 69 -3.76 -1.76 -0.41
N GLY A 70 -4.84 -2.16 -1.09
CA GLY A 70 -5.87 -1.23 -1.57
C GLY A 70 -6.48 -0.40 -0.43
N LYS A 71 -6.80 -1.04 0.70
CA LYS A 71 -7.30 -0.37 1.90
C LYS A 71 -6.28 0.63 2.48
N VAL A 72 -5.00 0.26 2.57
CA VAL A 72 -3.96 1.16 3.07
C VAL A 72 -3.82 2.39 2.18
N VAL A 73 -3.82 2.23 0.85
CA VAL A 73 -3.76 3.39 -0.07
C VAL A 73 -4.94 4.34 0.17
N GLY A 74 -6.16 3.83 0.30
CA GLY A 74 -7.32 4.68 0.59
C GLY A 74 -7.23 5.41 1.93
N LEU A 75 -6.67 4.77 2.97
CA LEU A 75 -6.42 5.42 4.26
C LEU A 75 -5.34 6.50 4.17
N ILE A 76 -4.30 6.28 3.34
CA ILE A 76 -3.27 7.27 3.06
C ILE A 76 -3.87 8.47 2.32
N ASP A 77 -4.69 8.25 1.29
CA ASP A 77 -5.34 9.32 0.54
C ASP A 77 -6.26 10.18 1.42
N GLU A 78 -7.01 9.55 2.33
CA GLU A 78 -7.83 10.26 3.32
C GLU A 78 -6.97 11.02 4.35
N ALA A 79 -5.85 10.44 4.79
CA ALA A 79 -4.90 11.11 5.67
C ALA A 79 -4.32 12.37 5.00
N THR A 80 -3.90 12.26 3.73
CA THR A 80 -3.41 13.39 2.93
C THR A 80 -4.46 14.48 2.76
N ARG A 81 -5.71 14.11 2.44
CA ARG A 81 -6.83 15.08 2.33
C ARG A 81 -7.13 15.83 3.64
N ARG A 82 -6.67 15.31 4.78
CA ARG A 82 -6.87 15.92 6.10
C ARG A 82 -5.58 16.42 6.73
N ASP A 83 -4.53 16.58 5.94
CA ASP A 83 -3.21 17.06 6.38
C ASP A 83 -2.66 16.25 7.58
N GLN A 84 -2.92 14.93 7.60
CA GLN A 84 -2.40 14.02 8.61
C GLN A 84 -1.11 13.37 8.08
N PRO A 85 0.08 13.79 8.52
CA PRO A 85 1.34 13.21 8.06
C PRO A 85 1.45 11.74 8.51
N LEU A 86 1.98 10.87 7.65
CA LEU A 86 2.18 9.47 8.02
C LEU A 86 3.44 9.35 8.87
N GLN A 87 3.29 9.09 10.17
CA GLN A 87 4.44 8.88 11.06
C GLN A 87 5.13 7.51 10.86
N CYS A 88 5.09 6.95 9.65
CA CYS A 88 5.46 5.56 9.38
C CYS A 88 6.95 5.34 9.12
N SER A 89 7.80 6.38 9.03
CA SER A 89 9.24 6.21 8.76
C SER A 89 10.05 7.49 8.99
N PRO A 90 11.40 7.42 8.97
CA PRO A 90 12.26 8.61 8.83
C PRO A 90 11.87 9.45 7.59
N GLN A 91 12.17 10.76 7.60
CA GLN A 91 11.78 11.71 6.54
C GLN A 91 12.00 11.16 5.12
N GLY A 92 10.90 10.93 4.40
CA GLY A 92 10.87 10.44 3.01
C GLY A 92 10.57 8.94 2.82
N GLY A 93 10.45 8.14 3.89
CA GLY A 93 10.06 6.74 3.74
C GLY A 93 8.55 6.53 3.51
N GLU A 94 7.72 7.56 3.69
CA GLU A 94 6.28 7.53 3.35
C GLU A 94 6.07 7.31 1.84
N ASP A 95 6.82 8.04 1.01
CA ASP A 95 6.78 7.92 -0.45
C ASP A 95 7.20 6.51 -0.86
N ILE A 96 8.30 6.01 -0.27
CA ILE A 96 8.83 4.67 -0.56
C ILE A 96 7.80 3.59 -0.21
N LEU A 97 7.18 3.68 0.97
CA LEU A 97 6.15 2.76 1.39
C LEU A 97 4.94 2.79 0.44
N LEU A 98 4.45 3.97 0.07
CA LEU A 98 3.31 4.09 -0.83
C LEU A 98 3.63 3.56 -2.23
N ILE A 99 4.81 3.87 -2.77
CA ILE A 99 5.29 3.35 -4.06
C ILE A 99 5.33 1.82 -4.01
N ASP A 100 5.88 1.22 -2.95
CA ASP A 100 5.93 -0.24 -2.80
C ASP A 100 4.53 -0.87 -2.73
N LEU A 101 3.62 -0.27 -1.94
CA LEU A 101 2.25 -0.75 -1.83
C LEU A 101 1.50 -0.69 -3.17
N LEU A 102 1.65 0.40 -3.92
CA LEU A 102 1.05 0.56 -5.25
C LEU A 102 1.61 -0.46 -6.25
N ARG A 103 2.93 -0.58 -6.32
CA ARG A 103 3.65 -1.53 -7.18
C ARG A 103 3.21 -2.98 -6.91
N ARG A 104 3.18 -3.40 -5.64
CA ARG A 104 2.75 -4.75 -5.21
C ARG A 104 1.24 -4.98 -5.31
N SER A 105 0.48 -3.98 -5.73
CA SER A 105 -0.94 -4.07 -6.06
C SER A 105 -1.20 -4.00 -7.57
N GLY A 106 -0.15 -3.96 -8.40
CA GLY A 106 -0.27 -3.80 -9.85
C GLY A 106 -0.67 -2.40 -10.30
N ARG A 107 -0.72 -1.41 -9.39
CA ARG A 107 -1.07 -0.01 -9.67
C ARG A 107 0.17 0.76 -10.13
N PHE A 108 0.81 0.28 -11.20
CA PHE A 108 2.13 0.74 -11.64
C PHE A 108 2.14 2.21 -12.09
N ASP A 109 1.08 2.66 -12.78
CA ASP A 109 1.01 4.05 -13.25
C ASP A 109 0.94 5.05 -12.08
N GLU A 110 0.20 4.70 -11.03
CA GLU A 110 0.14 5.49 -9.80
C GLU A 110 1.45 5.46 -9.02
N ALA A 111 2.13 4.30 -8.98
CA ALA A 111 3.46 4.18 -8.39
C ALA A 111 4.49 5.09 -9.10
N ASN A 112 4.47 5.12 -10.43
CA ASN A 112 5.34 6.00 -11.24
C ASN A 112 5.05 7.49 -10.98
N ASN A 113 3.78 7.89 -11.03
CA ASN A 113 3.41 9.29 -10.73
C ASN A 113 3.85 9.72 -9.33
N ARG A 114 3.81 8.79 -8.36
CA ARG A 114 4.27 9.05 -7.00
C ARG A 114 5.79 9.20 -6.92
N CYS A 115 6.56 8.39 -7.65
CA CYS A 115 8.00 8.55 -7.81
C CYS A 115 8.35 9.94 -8.35
N ASP A 116 7.74 10.33 -9.46
CA ASP A 116 8.02 11.61 -10.15
C ASP A 116 7.73 12.80 -9.24
N SER A 117 6.61 12.74 -8.52
CA SER A 117 6.20 13.78 -7.56
C SER A 117 7.17 13.88 -6.38
N ALA A 118 7.58 12.75 -5.80
CA ALA A 118 8.52 12.72 -4.68
C ALA A 118 9.90 13.27 -5.08
N ILE A 119 10.39 12.91 -6.27
CA ILE A 119 11.68 13.37 -6.80
C ILE A 119 11.63 14.86 -7.12
N SER A 120 10.57 15.31 -7.82
CA SER A 120 10.39 16.72 -8.16
C SER A 120 10.35 17.61 -6.92
N SER A 121 9.64 17.19 -5.87
CA SER A 121 9.64 17.88 -4.59
C SER A 121 11.05 17.97 -3.99
N LYS A 122 11.80 16.86 -3.95
CA LYS A 122 13.17 16.84 -3.41
C LYS A 122 14.14 17.69 -4.22
N ILE A 123 14.04 17.72 -5.55
CA ILE A 123 14.84 18.60 -6.42
C ILE A 123 14.52 20.06 -6.13
N SER A 124 13.24 20.40 -5.94
CA SER A 124 12.83 21.76 -5.57
C SER A 124 13.36 22.17 -4.19
N THR A 125 13.40 21.25 -3.22
CA THR A 125 13.93 21.52 -1.86
C THR A 125 15.46 21.57 -1.83
N TYR A 126 16.14 20.74 -2.62
CA TYR A 126 17.60 20.61 -2.64
C TYR A 126 18.17 20.71 -4.08
N PRO A 127 18.19 21.91 -4.68
CA PRO A 127 18.59 22.08 -6.08
C PRO A 127 20.01 21.58 -6.40
N GLN A 128 20.91 21.63 -5.41
CA GLN A 128 22.29 21.13 -5.53
C GLN A 128 22.36 19.61 -5.77
N MET A 129 21.32 18.86 -5.41
CA MET A 129 21.28 17.40 -5.60
C MET A 129 20.71 16.98 -6.97
N LYS A 130 20.29 17.94 -7.81
CA LYS A 130 19.59 17.68 -9.09
C LYS A 130 20.29 16.65 -9.96
N LYS A 131 21.61 16.74 -10.15
CA LYS A 131 22.35 15.84 -11.04
C LYS A 131 22.35 14.37 -10.56
N GLY A 132 22.42 14.14 -9.24
CA GLY A 132 22.35 12.80 -8.64
C GLY A 132 20.93 12.24 -8.58
N LEU A 133 19.94 13.11 -8.31
CA LEU A 133 18.54 12.72 -8.26
C LEU A 133 17.99 12.30 -9.64
N VAL A 134 18.35 13.01 -10.72
CA VAL A 134 17.92 12.68 -12.10
C VAL A 134 18.45 11.31 -12.57
N LEU A 135 19.64 10.91 -12.13
CA LEU A 135 20.16 9.55 -12.39
C LEU A 135 19.35 8.48 -11.63
N SER A 136 18.98 8.77 -10.38
CA SER A 136 18.16 7.86 -9.57
C SER A 136 16.70 7.78 -10.05
N GLU A 137 16.19 8.85 -10.67
CA GLU A 137 14.86 8.96 -11.30
C GLU A 137 14.74 7.97 -12.44
N ASN A 138 15.70 7.99 -13.37
CA ASN A 138 15.71 7.05 -14.49
C ASN A 138 15.75 5.59 -14.03
N LEU A 139 16.56 5.26 -13.03
CA LEU A 139 16.71 3.87 -12.58
C LEU A 139 15.44 3.33 -11.89
N LYS A 140 14.78 4.15 -11.06
CA LYS A 140 13.57 3.73 -10.32
C LYS A 140 12.37 3.60 -11.25
N THR A 141 12.15 4.57 -12.13
CA THR A 141 11.06 4.53 -13.11
C THR A 141 11.27 3.39 -14.11
N GLN A 142 12.52 3.13 -14.52
CA GLN A 142 12.85 1.95 -15.31
C GLN A 142 12.54 0.65 -14.57
N LEU A 143 12.79 0.56 -13.26
CA LEU A 143 12.52 -0.65 -12.47
C LEU A 143 11.02 -0.93 -12.35
N VAL A 144 10.20 0.08 -12.03
CA VAL A 144 8.74 -0.07 -11.95
C VAL A 144 8.15 -0.42 -13.31
N ARG A 145 8.63 0.22 -14.38
CA ARG A 145 8.22 -0.08 -15.75
C ARG A 145 8.61 -1.49 -16.18
N PHE A 146 9.84 -1.91 -15.91
CA PHE A 146 10.31 -3.25 -16.23
C PHE A 146 9.48 -4.32 -15.51
N GLU A 147 9.13 -4.09 -14.24
CA GLU A 147 8.23 -5.01 -13.53
C GLU A 147 6.83 -5.06 -14.15
N LYS A 148 6.27 -3.92 -14.57
CA LYS A 148 4.99 -3.88 -15.31
C LYS A 148 5.08 -4.75 -16.58
N GLU A 149 6.13 -4.57 -17.37
CA GLU A 149 6.36 -5.33 -18.61
C GLU A 149 6.47 -6.85 -18.33
N LEU A 150 7.19 -7.25 -17.27
CA LEU A 150 7.29 -8.66 -16.86
C LEU A 150 5.93 -9.26 -16.44
N VAL A 151 5.11 -8.50 -15.73
CA VAL A 151 3.77 -8.96 -15.31
C VAL A 151 2.86 -9.11 -16.53
N GLU A 152 2.86 -8.14 -17.44
CA GLU A 152 2.08 -8.17 -18.68
C GLU A 152 2.49 -9.33 -19.60
N GLU A 153 3.79 -9.61 -19.72
CA GLU A 153 4.32 -10.74 -20.49
C GLU A 153 3.89 -12.07 -19.86
N ASN A 154 4.00 -12.22 -18.54
CA ASN A 154 3.61 -13.43 -17.83
C ASN A 154 2.09 -13.71 -17.94
N ASP A 155 1.26 -12.68 -17.83
CA ASP A 155 -0.18 -12.81 -18.03
C ASP A 155 -0.54 -13.21 -19.47
N SER A 156 0.18 -12.67 -20.45
CA SER A 156 0.01 -13.03 -21.87
C SER A 156 0.39 -14.49 -22.11
N LEU A 157 1.50 -14.97 -21.51
CA LEU A 157 1.92 -16.36 -21.56
C LEU A 157 0.94 -17.31 -20.88
N ARG A 158 0.35 -16.90 -19.75
CA ARG A 158 -0.69 -17.69 -19.08
C ARG A 158 -1.93 -17.83 -19.95
N ARG A 159 -2.42 -16.74 -20.55
CA ARG A 159 -3.60 -16.77 -21.43
C ARG A 159 -3.39 -17.70 -22.62
N SER A 160 -2.24 -17.60 -23.30
CA SER A 160 -1.93 -18.46 -24.44
C SER A 160 -1.85 -19.95 -24.05
N TYR A 161 -1.29 -20.26 -22.88
CA TYR A 161 -1.23 -21.63 -22.36
C TYR A 161 -2.63 -22.23 -22.11
N PHE A 162 -3.56 -21.46 -21.55
CA PHE A 162 -4.94 -21.92 -21.31
C PHE A 162 -5.76 -22.03 -22.60
N GLU A 163 -5.54 -21.16 -23.59
CA GLU A 163 -6.18 -21.27 -24.92
C GLU A 163 -5.73 -22.51 -25.70
N VAL A 164 -4.47 -22.92 -25.54
CA VAL A 164 -3.92 -24.12 -26.19
C VAL A 164 -4.38 -25.41 -25.52
N LYS A 165 -4.59 -25.41 -24.19
CA LYS A 165 -5.04 -26.60 -23.43
C LYS A 165 -6.56 -26.76 -23.31
N GLY A 166 -7.33 -25.72 -23.63
CA GLY A 166 -8.80 -25.75 -23.64
C GLY A 166 -9.42 -26.25 -24.95
N LYS A 167 -8.62 -26.68 -25.92
CA LYS A 167 -9.01 -27.31 -27.18
C LYS A 167 -8.60 -28.78 -27.20
#